data_AF-A0A2S8RBD8-F1
#
_entry.id   AF-A0A2S8RBD8-F1
#
_cell.length_a   1.000
_cell.length_b   1.000
_cell.length_c   1.000
_cell.angle_alpha   90.00
_cell.angle_beta   90.00
_cell.angle_gamma   90.00
#
_symmetry.space_group_name_H-M   'P 1'
#
loop_
_entity.id
_entity.type
_entity.pdbx_description
1 polymer ?
#
loop_
_entity_poly.entity_id
_entity_poly.type
_entity_poly.pdbx_seq_one_letter_code
_entity_poly.pdbx_strand_id
1 'polypeptide(L)'
;MIEKIAIGIISIILAIGVCGCMSNNNDSKKDVVQQEGSVKDMMMEHMREKYNEEFEFLNINTEVWTAPYTEMIVKSEKFPNHRIVVQRYKETGAIVDNYMDFHMKERIEKELIEIVKEIYPKSKVFYRPGGRPVPNSVTPDISIAEYSKIRLPGLPVTICIEDPDYETNKEEKIEELRKVLEEKKYICNLDVFYIKEGKIDLINEDNRREVLTGPHNAEWVLTRGNFNMGDSFEFSYYEWREIK
;
A
#
# COMPACT_ATOMS: atom_id res chain seq x y z
N MET A 1 7.12 -37.93 66.22
CA MET A 1 6.73 -36.86 67.18
C MET A 1 6.59 -35.59 66.35
N ILE A 2 5.46 -35.32 65.70
CA ILE A 2 4.19 -34.73 66.20
C ILE A 2 4.41 -33.48 67.07
N GLU A 3 4.24 -32.34 66.38
CA GLU A 3 3.47 -31.11 66.70
C GLU A 3 3.51 -30.46 68.09
N LYS A 4 3.71 -29.12 68.09
CA LYS A 4 2.64 -28.13 68.37
C LYS A 4 3.11 -26.67 68.15
N ILE A 5 2.62 -26.07 67.08
CA ILE A 5 1.87 -24.80 66.94
C ILE A 5 2.20 -23.64 67.90
N ALA A 6 2.54 -22.48 67.33
CA ALA A 6 2.23 -21.16 67.88
C ALA A 6 1.68 -20.25 66.75
N ILE A 7 0.44 -19.79 66.93
CA ILE A 7 -0.28 -18.85 66.05
C ILE A 7 -0.02 -17.43 66.55
N GLY A 8 0.46 -16.55 65.67
CA GLY A 8 0.59 -15.11 65.91
C GLY A 8 -0.22 -14.32 64.89
N ILE A 9 -1.30 -13.69 65.37
CA ILE A 9 -2.21 -12.77 64.65
C ILE A 9 -1.58 -11.37 64.65
N ILE A 10 -1.65 -10.64 63.53
CA ILE A 10 -1.67 -9.15 63.39
C ILE A 10 -1.68 -8.86 61.87
N SER A 11 -2.42 -7.94 61.24
CA SER A 11 -3.69 -7.25 61.47
C SER A 11 -4.07 -6.68 60.10
N ILE A 12 -5.30 -6.90 59.66
CA ILE A 12 -5.87 -6.32 58.44
C ILE A 12 -6.41 -4.93 58.78
N ILE A 13 -5.95 -3.90 58.08
CA ILE A 13 -6.58 -2.57 58.14
C ILE A 13 -7.62 -2.50 57.02
N LEU A 14 -8.89 -2.67 57.42
CA LEU A 14 -10.06 -2.22 56.68
C LEU A 14 -10.43 -0.84 57.21
N ALA A 15 -10.31 0.19 56.38
CA ALA A 15 -10.97 1.47 56.60
C ALA A 15 -12.10 1.61 55.59
N ILE A 16 -13.33 1.49 56.10
CA ILE A 16 -14.57 1.80 55.41
C ILE A 16 -14.83 3.30 55.58
N GLY A 17 -15.20 3.96 54.49
CA GLY A 17 -15.86 5.27 54.48
C GLY A 17 -16.05 5.68 53.02
N VAL A 18 -17.22 6.07 52.51
CA VAL A 18 -18.51 6.41 53.09
C VAL A 18 -19.54 6.12 51.98
N CYS A 19 -20.78 5.80 52.38
CA CYS A 19 -21.93 5.78 51.47
C CYS A 19 -22.02 7.08 50.65
N GLY A 20 -22.08 6.94 49.33
CA GLY A 20 -22.60 7.95 48.42
C GLY A 20 -23.55 7.27 47.45
N CYS A 21 -24.85 7.48 47.64
CA CYS A 21 -25.89 7.03 46.73
C CYS A 21 -25.86 7.85 45.41
N MET A 22 -26.00 7.13 44.29
CA MET A 22 -26.59 7.50 43.01
C MET A 22 -26.19 8.83 42.33
N SER A 23 -25.55 8.69 41.16
CA SER A 23 -26.12 9.25 39.93
C SER A 23 -25.75 8.35 38.75
N ASN A 24 -26.76 7.82 38.06
CA ASN A 24 -26.60 7.33 36.69
C ASN A 24 -26.02 8.48 35.86
N ASN A 25 -24.85 8.31 35.26
CA ASN A 25 -24.42 9.12 34.13
C ASN A 25 -23.71 8.23 33.11
N ASN A 26 -24.22 8.30 31.89
CA ASN A 26 -23.69 7.69 30.69
C ASN A 26 -22.35 8.36 30.28
N ASP A 27 -21.26 8.10 31.01
CA ASP A 27 -19.95 8.72 30.72
C ASP A 27 -19.06 7.91 29.74
N SER A 28 -19.53 6.78 29.22
CA SER A 28 -18.76 6.00 28.23
C SER A 28 -18.62 6.66 26.85
N LYS A 29 -19.31 7.79 26.58
CA LYS A 29 -19.19 8.54 25.32
C LYS A 29 -18.21 9.72 25.37
N LYS A 30 -17.89 10.25 26.56
CA LYS A 30 -17.03 11.45 26.67
C LYS A 30 -15.55 11.11 26.52
N ASP A 31 -15.13 10.00 27.11
CA ASP A 31 -13.73 9.55 27.06
C ASP A 31 -13.34 9.04 25.67
N VAL A 32 -14.26 8.39 24.96
CA VAL A 32 -14.03 7.90 23.58
C VAL A 32 -13.83 9.06 22.61
N VAL A 33 -14.64 10.13 22.71
CA VAL A 33 -14.55 11.30 21.81
C VAL A 33 -13.28 12.12 22.09
N GLN A 34 -12.84 12.25 23.35
CA GLN A 34 -11.56 12.91 23.68
C GLN A 34 -10.36 12.09 23.19
N GLN A 35 -10.41 10.76 23.35
CA GLN A 35 -9.36 9.88 22.88
C GLN A 35 -9.26 9.88 21.34
N GLU A 36 -10.39 9.89 20.63
CA GLU A 36 -10.43 10.02 19.16
C GLU A 36 -9.86 11.34 18.66
N GLY A 37 -10.16 12.47 19.33
CA GLY A 37 -9.54 13.76 19.04
C GLY A 37 -8.02 13.70 19.16
N SER A 38 -7.50 13.09 20.22
CA SER A 38 -6.05 12.94 20.42
C SER A 38 -5.39 12.03 19.38
N VAL A 39 -6.04 10.91 18.99
CA VAL A 39 -5.49 9.97 18.01
C VAL A 39 -5.44 10.60 16.62
N LYS A 40 -6.49 11.31 16.22
CA LYS A 40 -6.51 12.07 14.96
C LYS A 40 -5.36 13.06 14.92
N ASP A 41 -5.20 13.88 15.95
CA ASP A 41 -4.17 14.93 15.96
C ASP A 41 -2.75 14.33 15.89
N MET A 42 -2.50 13.23 16.60
CA MET A 42 -1.23 12.49 16.49
C MET A 42 -0.96 11.97 15.08
N MET A 43 -1.96 11.39 14.42
CA MET A 43 -1.80 10.85 13.07
C MET A 43 -1.66 11.94 12.01
N MET A 44 -2.33 13.08 12.20
CA MET A 44 -2.16 14.26 11.32
C MET A 44 -0.78 14.88 11.47
N GLU A 45 -0.28 15.02 12.71
CA GLU A 45 1.07 15.54 12.97
C GLU A 45 2.13 14.63 12.36
N HIS A 46 1.97 13.31 12.51
CA HIS A 46 2.87 12.34 11.88
C HIS A 46 3.00 12.55 10.36
N MET A 47 1.87 12.76 9.67
CA MET A 47 1.89 13.02 8.22
C MET A 47 2.59 14.33 7.88
N ARG A 48 2.31 15.40 8.65
CA ARG A 48 2.97 16.71 8.47
C ARG A 48 4.48 16.63 8.66
N GLU A 49 4.94 16.04 9.76
CA GLU A 49 6.36 15.93 10.08
C GLU A 49 7.12 15.06 9.06
N LYS A 50 6.53 13.92 8.66
CA LYS A 50 7.19 12.96 7.76
C LYS A 50 7.36 13.49 6.35
N TYR A 51 6.38 14.25 5.84
CA TYR A 51 6.38 14.72 4.45
C TYR A 51 6.66 16.22 4.30
N ASN A 52 6.64 16.98 5.40
CA ASN A 52 6.71 18.44 5.38
C ASN A 52 5.64 19.04 4.45
N GLU A 53 4.41 18.52 4.57
CA GLU A 53 3.24 18.82 3.74
C GLU A 53 1.97 18.91 4.58
N GLU A 54 1.00 19.70 4.13
CA GLU A 54 -0.32 19.75 4.75
C GLU A 54 -1.27 18.72 4.15
N PHE A 55 -2.15 18.18 4.99
CA PHE A 55 -3.13 17.16 4.61
C PHE A 55 -4.52 17.55 5.09
N GLU A 56 -5.55 17.24 4.29
CA GLU A 56 -6.95 17.43 4.67
C GLU A 56 -7.49 16.13 5.30
N PHE A 57 -7.96 16.23 6.53
CA PHE A 57 -8.65 15.13 7.19
C PHE A 57 -10.01 14.84 6.55
N LEU A 58 -10.29 13.58 6.21
CA LEU A 58 -11.61 13.17 5.72
C LEU A 58 -12.41 12.36 6.73
N ASN A 59 -11.82 11.31 7.28
CA ASN A 59 -12.52 10.38 8.16
C ASN A 59 -11.55 9.62 9.07
N ILE A 60 -12.04 9.16 10.22
CA ILE A 60 -11.36 8.26 11.15
C ILE A 60 -12.33 7.15 11.56
N ASN A 61 -11.79 5.99 11.95
CA ASN A 61 -12.55 4.78 12.29
C ASN A 61 -13.25 4.14 11.08
N THR A 62 -12.53 4.03 9.96
CA THR A 62 -13.11 3.51 8.72
C THR A 62 -13.41 2.02 8.71
N GLU A 63 -12.91 1.15 9.61
CA GLU A 63 -13.31 -0.28 9.55
C GLU A 63 -13.08 -1.17 10.80
N VAL A 64 -14.05 -2.07 10.99
CA VAL A 64 -14.22 -3.27 11.87
C VAL A 64 -13.68 -3.19 13.31
N TRP A 65 -14.57 -3.37 14.31
CA TRP A 65 -14.22 -3.40 15.75
C TRP A 65 -13.01 -4.30 16.09
N THR A 66 -12.81 -5.37 15.33
CA THR A 66 -11.73 -6.35 15.52
C THR A 66 -10.38 -5.99 14.86
N ALA A 67 -10.29 -4.91 14.08
CA ALA A 67 -9.04 -4.53 13.43
C ALA A 67 -7.96 -4.17 14.48
N PRO A 68 -6.70 -4.58 14.31
CA PRO A 68 -5.62 -4.29 15.25
C PRO A 68 -5.10 -2.84 15.15
N TYR A 69 -5.75 -1.98 14.37
CA TYR A 69 -5.37 -0.60 14.15
C TYR A 69 -6.59 0.34 14.12
N THR A 70 -6.34 1.63 14.30
CA THR A 70 -7.24 2.72 13.92
C THR A 70 -6.85 3.19 12.52
N GLU A 71 -7.82 3.35 11.63
CA GLU A 71 -7.57 3.86 10.29
C GLU A 71 -8.13 5.28 10.13
N MET A 72 -7.33 6.14 9.49
CA MET A 72 -7.66 7.50 9.12
C MET A 72 -7.45 7.67 7.63
N ILE A 73 -8.38 8.37 6.99
CA ILE A 73 -8.27 8.75 5.59
C ILE A 73 -7.99 10.25 5.50
N VAL A 74 -6.96 10.61 4.74
CA VAL A 74 -6.60 12.00 4.43
C VAL A 74 -6.50 12.23 2.92
N LYS A 75 -6.55 13.49 2.51
CA LYS A 75 -6.22 13.94 1.15
C LYS A 75 -4.92 14.75 1.15
N SER A 76 -4.21 14.67 0.04
CA SER A 76 -3.11 15.56 -0.30
C SER A 76 -3.53 16.41 -1.50
N GLU A 77 -3.16 17.70 -1.48
CA GLU A 77 -3.35 18.59 -2.64
C GLU A 77 -2.56 18.12 -3.86
N LYS A 78 -1.40 17.45 -3.66
CA LYS A 78 -0.58 16.90 -4.76
C LYS A 78 -1.26 15.74 -5.46
N PHE A 79 -2.14 15.02 -4.76
CA PHE A 79 -2.80 13.82 -5.24
C PHE A 79 -4.32 13.88 -4.96
N PRO A 80 -5.03 14.87 -5.55
CA PRO A 80 -6.40 15.23 -5.13
C PRO A 80 -7.44 14.15 -5.41
N ASN A 81 -7.15 13.26 -6.35
CA ASN A 81 -8.02 12.15 -6.75
C ASN A 81 -7.76 10.86 -5.94
N HIS A 82 -6.84 10.89 -4.99
CA HIS A 82 -6.43 9.72 -4.21
C HIS A 82 -6.78 9.87 -2.74
N ARG A 83 -7.17 8.75 -2.13
CA ARG A 83 -7.37 8.63 -0.69
C ARG A 83 -6.10 8.04 -0.09
N ILE A 84 -5.55 8.73 0.89
CA ILE A 84 -4.36 8.29 1.60
C ILE A 84 -4.82 7.60 2.87
N VAL A 85 -4.33 6.38 3.08
CA VAL A 85 -4.64 5.55 4.23
C VAL A 85 -3.52 5.72 5.24
N VAL A 86 -3.89 6.09 6.46
CA VAL A 86 -2.99 6.18 7.62
C VAL A 86 -3.53 5.24 8.69
N GLN A 87 -2.70 4.35 9.20
CA GLN A 87 -3.07 3.37 10.22
C GLN A 87 -2.24 3.56 11.47
N ARG A 88 -2.88 3.51 12.64
CA ARG A 88 -2.23 3.47 13.94
C ARG A 88 -2.50 2.14 14.62
N TYR A 89 -1.48 1.31 14.78
CA TYR A 89 -1.61 0.01 15.46
C TYR A 89 -1.91 0.19 16.95
N LYS A 90 -2.91 -0.54 17.46
CA LYS A 90 -3.42 -0.42 18.84
C LYS A 90 -2.39 -0.85 19.87
N GLU A 91 -1.66 -1.94 19.59
CA GLU A 91 -0.69 -2.53 20.52
C GLU A 91 0.62 -1.74 20.58
N THR A 92 1.16 -1.36 19.43
CA THR A 92 2.49 -0.72 19.35
C THR A 92 2.43 0.80 19.33
N GLY A 93 1.27 1.37 18.99
CA GLY A 93 1.13 2.79 18.71
C GLY A 93 1.80 3.25 17.42
N ALA A 94 2.40 2.33 16.64
CA ALA A 94 3.05 2.65 15.37
C ALA A 94 2.02 3.23 14.40
N ILE A 95 2.34 4.39 13.83
CA ILE A 95 1.58 5.03 12.76
C ILE A 95 2.26 4.63 11.45
N VAL A 96 1.53 4.26 10.42
CA VAL A 96 2.05 3.93 9.09
C VAL A 96 1.11 4.49 8.04
N ASP A 97 1.59 4.75 6.84
CA ASP A 97 0.79 5.34 5.77
C ASP A 97 1.15 4.75 4.40
N ASN A 98 0.26 4.91 3.42
CA ASN A 98 0.52 4.54 2.02
C ASN A 98 0.86 5.73 1.11
N TYR A 99 1.08 6.93 1.67
CA TYR A 99 1.39 8.13 0.89
C TYR A 99 2.68 7.99 0.10
N MET A 100 3.66 7.25 0.65
CA MET A 100 4.91 6.96 -0.05
C MET A 100 4.71 6.31 -1.42
N ASP A 101 3.67 5.49 -1.60
CA ASP A 101 3.39 4.81 -2.88
C ASP A 101 3.00 5.85 -3.95
N PHE A 102 2.30 6.92 -3.57
CA PHE A 102 2.01 8.04 -4.46
C PHE A 102 3.22 8.94 -4.67
N HIS A 103 3.97 9.23 -3.60
CA HIS A 103 5.16 10.07 -3.64
C HIS A 103 6.24 9.50 -4.56
N MET A 104 6.39 8.18 -4.60
CA MET A 104 7.38 7.48 -5.43
C MET A 104 6.95 7.31 -6.90
N LYS A 105 5.69 7.60 -7.26
CA LYS A 105 5.11 7.29 -8.58
C LYS A 105 5.96 7.81 -9.74
N GLU A 106 6.18 9.12 -9.80
CA GLU A 106 6.88 9.74 -10.94
C GLU A 106 8.30 9.19 -11.09
N ARG A 107 9.00 9.01 -9.97
CA ARG A 107 10.37 8.50 -9.94
C ARG A 107 10.45 7.05 -10.42
N ILE A 108 9.52 6.20 -9.97
CA ILE A 108 9.43 4.80 -10.39
C ILE A 108 9.07 4.71 -11.88
N GLU A 109 8.05 5.45 -12.33
CA GLU A 109 7.62 5.42 -13.72
C GLU A 109 8.71 5.88 -14.66
N LYS A 110 9.39 6.99 -14.35
CA LYS A 110 10.47 7.50 -15.18
C LYS A 110 11.57 6.47 -15.39
N GLU A 111 12.03 5.80 -14.33
CA GLU A 111 13.07 4.77 -14.43
C GLU A 111 12.57 3.55 -15.23
N LEU A 112 11.35 3.09 -14.96
CA LEU A 112 10.79 1.93 -15.65
C LEU A 112 10.47 2.21 -17.13
N ILE A 113 10.08 3.44 -17.49
CA ILE A 113 9.88 3.85 -18.89
C ILE A 113 11.18 3.67 -19.67
N GLU A 114 12.31 4.15 -19.14
CA GLU A 114 13.59 4.02 -19.83
C GLU A 114 13.99 2.54 -19.98
N ILE A 115 13.88 1.74 -18.90
CA ILE A 115 14.17 0.30 -18.92
C ILE A 115 13.29 -0.43 -19.96
N VAL A 116 11.98 -0.22 -19.92
CA VAL A 116 11.04 -0.94 -20.80
C VAL A 116 11.23 -0.51 -22.25
N LYS A 117 11.55 0.77 -22.52
CA LYS A 117 11.73 1.30 -23.87
C LYS A 117 12.95 0.71 -24.59
N GLU A 118 13.98 0.31 -23.86
CA GLU A 118 15.15 -0.38 -24.45
C GLU A 118 14.77 -1.72 -25.07
N ILE A 119 13.80 -2.44 -24.47
CA ILE A 119 13.35 -3.77 -24.91
C ILE A 119 12.12 -3.67 -25.84
N TYR A 120 11.24 -2.71 -25.53
CA TYR A 120 9.97 -2.46 -26.21
C TYR A 120 9.90 -0.98 -26.64
N PRO A 121 10.47 -0.61 -27.79
CA PRO A 121 10.58 0.80 -28.22
C PRO A 121 9.24 1.53 -28.34
N LYS A 122 8.17 0.83 -28.72
CA LYS A 122 6.80 1.33 -28.74
C LYS A 122 6.02 0.82 -27.53
N SER A 123 6.22 1.48 -26.39
CA SER A 123 5.58 1.08 -25.13
C SER A 123 5.08 2.28 -24.32
N LYS A 124 4.13 1.99 -23.42
CA LYS A 124 3.69 2.88 -22.34
C LYS A 124 3.72 2.13 -21.02
N VAL A 125 4.25 2.78 -19.98
CA VAL A 125 4.43 2.20 -18.65
C VAL A 125 3.69 3.04 -17.63
N PHE A 126 2.93 2.37 -16.77
CA PHE A 126 2.17 2.99 -15.69
C PHE A 126 2.41 2.25 -14.38
N TYR A 127 2.91 2.95 -13.39
CA TYR A 127 2.95 2.49 -12.02
C TYR A 127 1.58 2.73 -11.37
N ARG A 128 1.12 1.76 -10.58
CA ARG A 128 -0.20 1.83 -9.93
C ARG A 128 -0.05 2.05 -8.43
N PRO A 129 -0.03 3.31 -7.96
CA PRO A 129 0.08 3.61 -6.55
C PRO A 129 -1.23 3.31 -5.80
N GLY A 130 -1.17 3.34 -4.47
CA GLY A 130 -2.29 3.05 -3.57
C GLY A 130 -2.21 1.67 -2.90
N GLY A 131 -1.00 1.13 -2.75
CA GLY A 131 -0.69 -0.07 -2.00
C GLY A 131 -0.94 0.05 -0.50
N ARG A 132 -0.51 -0.97 0.23
CA ARG A 132 -0.64 -1.03 1.69
C ARG A 132 0.23 0.02 2.37
N PRO A 133 -0.16 0.49 3.57
CA PRO A 133 0.73 1.31 4.38
C PRO A 133 2.09 0.65 4.61
N VAL A 134 3.16 1.45 4.52
CA VAL A 134 4.55 1.00 4.69
C VAL A 134 5.11 1.46 6.03
N PRO A 135 6.11 0.76 6.60
CA PRO A 135 6.73 1.18 7.86
C PRO A 135 7.30 2.59 7.81
N ASN A 136 7.36 3.26 8.97
CA ASN A 136 7.90 4.63 9.08
C ASN A 136 9.38 4.78 8.76
N SER A 137 10.14 3.68 8.76
CA SER A 137 11.52 3.69 8.28
C SER A 137 11.62 4.00 6.79
N VAL A 138 10.52 3.94 6.04
CA VAL A 138 10.47 4.34 4.63
C VAL A 138 10.31 5.85 4.53
N THR A 139 11.38 6.51 4.12
CA THR A 139 11.50 7.95 3.94
C THR A 139 11.54 8.33 2.44
N PRO A 140 11.25 9.59 2.07
CA PRO A 140 11.18 10.01 0.66
C PRO A 140 12.47 9.77 -0.16
N ASP A 141 13.62 9.71 0.50
CA ASP A 141 14.93 9.46 -0.10
C ASP A 141 15.25 7.98 -0.35
N ILE A 142 14.39 7.05 0.08
CA ILE A 142 14.59 5.60 -0.11
C ILE A 142 14.88 5.25 -1.57
N SER A 143 15.76 4.28 -1.84
CA SER A 143 15.99 3.79 -3.20
C SER A 143 14.78 3.03 -3.78
N ILE A 144 14.62 2.96 -5.11
CA ILE A 144 13.54 2.17 -5.73
C ILE A 144 13.74 0.68 -5.41
N ALA A 145 14.99 0.22 -5.42
CA ALA A 145 15.34 -1.17 -5.10
C ALA A 145 14.90 -1.56 -3.69
N GLU A 146 15.22 -0.75 -2.69
CA GLU A 146 14.79 -1.01 -1.31
C GLU A 146 13.27 -0.87 -1.16
N TYR A 147 12.68 0.16 -1.76
CA TYR A 147 11.24 0.37 -1.71
C TYR A 147 10.46 -0.81 -2.29
N SER A 148 10.90 -1.35 -3.44
CA SER A 148 10.26 -2.49 -4.12
C SER A 148 10.17 -3.75 -3.26
N LYS A 149 11.10 -3.92 -2.30
CA LYS A 149 11.15 -5.06 -1.37
C LYS A 149 10.25 -4.86 -0.15
N ILE A 150 10.10 -3.61 0.30
CA ILE A 150 9.27 -3.27 1.46
C ILE A 150 7.80 -3.18 1.06
N ARG A 151 7.53 -2.66 -0.13
CA ARG A 151 6.19 -2.44 -0.65
C ARG A 151 5.58 -3.76 -1.11
N LEU A 152 4.45 -4.15 -0.50
CA LEU A 152 3.81 -5.44 -0.79
C LEU A 152 2.48 -5.30 -1.56
N PRO A 153 2.27 -6.08 -2.64
CA PRO A 153 3.24 -6.98 -3.30
C PRO A 153 4.04 -6.22 -4.37
N GLY A 154 5.38 -6.14 -4.26
CA GLY A 154 6.30 -5.55 -5.26
C GLY A 154 5.86 -4.21 -5.88
N LEU A 155 6.48 -3.76 -6.96
CA LEU A 155 6.00 -2.60 -7.73
C LEU A 155 4.91 -3.04 -8.73
N PRO A 156 3.65 -2.61 -8.63
CA PRO A 156 2.62 -2.96 -9.61
C PRO A 156 2.74 -2.07 -10.85
N VAL A 157 3.10 -2.68 -11.96
CA VAL A 157 3.39 -1.98 -13.21
C VAL A 157 2.45 -2.50 -14.30
N THR A 158 1.84 -1.60 -15.04
CA THR A 158 1.13 -1.89 -16.28
C THR A 158 2.01 -1.49 -17.44
N ILE A 159 2.27 -2.42 -18.35
CA ILE A 159 3.09 -2.20 -19.55
C ILE A 159 2.22 -2.47 -20.77
N CYS A 160 2.03 -1.47 -21.62
CA CYS A 160 1.33 -1.58 -22.90
C CYS A 160 2.36 -1.53 -24.03
N ILE A 161 2.31 -2.47 -24.95
CA ILE A 161 3.36 -2.69 -25.96
C ILE A 161 2.70 -2.82 -27.33
N GLU A 162 3.18 -2.06 -28.31
CA GLU A 162 2.88 -2.31 -29.72
C GLU A 162 4.09 -2.99 -30.36
N ASP A 163 3.98 -4.31 -30.60
CA ASP A 163 5.04 -5.11 -31.22
C ASP A 163 4.41 -6.09 -32.23
N PRO A 164 4.67 -5.93 -33.54
CA PRO A 164 4.09 -6.81 -34.56
C PRO A 164 4.60 -8.25 -34.46
N ASP A 165 5.75 -8.48 -33.82
CA ASP A 165 6.40 -9.78 -33.75
C ASP A 165 6.14 -10.51 -32.41
N TYR A 166 5.18 -10.01 -31.61
CA TYR A 166 4.92 -10.48 -30.24
C TYR A 166 4.64 -11.99 -30.14
N GLU A 167 4.01 -12.59 -31.15
CA GLU A 167 3.71 -14.03 -31.15
C GLU A 167 4.97 -14.90 -31.12
N THR A 168 6.09 -14.37 -31.62
CA THR A 168 7.37 -15.09 -31.69
C THR A 168 8.36 -14.66 -30.61
N ASN A 169 8.29 -13.41 -30.14
CA ASN A 169 9.32 -12.82 -29.28
C ASN A 169 8.89 -12.60 -27.81
N LYS A 170 7.58 -12.73 -27.47
CA LYS A 170 7.07 -12.31 -26.15
C LYS A 170 7.74 -12.99 -24.96
N GLU A 171 8.08 -14.27 -25.08
CA GLU A 171 8.72 -15.03 -24.01
C GLU A 171 10.18 -14.64 -23.81
N GLU A 172 10.91 -14.38 -24.90
CA GLU A 172 12.31 -13.94 -24.84
C GLU A 172 12.40 -12.54 -24.23
N LYS A 173 11.57 -11.60 -24.72
CA LYS A 173 11.62 -10.21 -24.27
C LYS A 173 11.13 -10.02 -22.84
N ILE A 174 10.16 -10.81 -22.36
CA ILE A 174 9.75 -10.73 -20.95
C ILE A 174 10.83 -11.26 -20.02
N GLU A 175 11.61 -12.26 -20.45
CA GLU A 175 12.77 -12.77 -19.73
C GLU A 175 13.94 -11.78 -19.75
N GLU A 176 14.15 -11.08 -20.87
CA GLU A 176 15.11 -9.96 -20.93
C GLU A 176 14.74 -8.87 -19.93
N LEU A 177 13.46 -8.46 -19.89
CA LEU A 177 12.97 -7.48 -18.92
C LEU A 177 13.17 -7.97 -17.49
N ARG A 178 12.89 -9.25 -17.20
CA ARG A 178 13.10 -9.84 -15.87
C ARG A 178 14.56 -9.70 -15.43
N LYS A 179 15.52 -10.01 -16.29
CA LYS A 179 16.97 -9.91 -16.00
C LYS A 179 17.39 -8.48 -15.71
N VAL A 180 16.93 -7.50 -16.49
CA VAL A 180 17.23 -6.09 -16.23
C VAL A 180 16.66 -5.63 -14.88
N LEU A 181 15.43 -6.06 -14.55
CA LEU A 181 14.81 -5.78 -13.25
C LEU A 181 15.57 -6.45 -12.09
N GLU A 182 16.06 -7.68 -12.28
CA GLU A 182 16.93 -8.38 -11.33
C GLU A 182 18.24 -7.64 -11.08
N GLU A 183 18.93 -7.20 -12.14
CA GLU A 183 20.17 -6.42 -12.04
C GLU A 183 19.97 -5.12 -11.27
N LYS A 184 18.84 -4.44 -11.50
CA LYS A 184 18.40 -3.24 -10.77
C LYS A 184 17.88 -3.54 -9.37
N LYS A 185 17.66 -4.82 -9.04
CA LYS A 185 17.05 -5.31 -7.79
C LYS A 185 15.64 -4.77 -7.55
N TYR A 186 14.85 -4.67 -8.60
CA TYR A 186 13.45 -4.21 -8.56
C TYR A 186 12.51 -5.41 -8.53
N ILE A 187 11.79 -5.60 -7.42
CA ILE A 187 10.71 -6.59 -7.36
C ILE A 187 9.46 -5.97 -7.98
N CYS A 188 9.00 -6.50 -9.10
CA CYS A 188 7.85 -5.98 -9.83
C CYS A 188 6.73 -7.02 -10.02
N ASN A 189 5.50 -6.52 -10.08
CA ASN A 189 4.32 -7.26 -10.51
C ASN A 189 3.80 -6.62 -11.79
N LEU A 190 3.99 -7.31 -12.90
CA LEU A 190 3.77 -6.80 -14.24
C LEU A 190 2.43 -7.29 -14.78
N ASP A 191 1.58 -6.34 -15.17
CA ASP A 191 0.48 -6.57 -16.09
C ASP A 191 0.94 -6.09 -17.48
N VAL A 192 1.28 -7.03 -18.36
CA VAL A 192 1.80 -6.76 -19.72
C VAL A 192 0.68 -6.94 -20.73
N PHE A 193 0.52 -6.00 -21.65
CA PHE A 193 -0.51 -6.01 -22.67
C PHE A 193 0.13 -5.76 -24.03
N TYR A 194 -0.02 -6.70 -24.96
CA TYR A 194 0.25 -6.43 -26.36
C TYR A 194 -0.98 -5.79 -26.99
N ILE A 195 -0.76 -4.63 -27.59
CA ILE A 195 -1.77 -3.71 -28.09
C ILE A 195 -1.79 -3.78 -29.61
N LYS A 196 -2.99 -3.76 -30.19
CA LYS A 196 -3.18 -3.71 -31.65
C LYS A 196 -2.55 -2.45 -32.24
N GLU A 197 -2.02 -2.58 -33.44
CA GLU A 197 -1.37 -1.49 -34.17
C GLU A 197 -2.23 -0.21 -34.20
N GLY A 198 -1.61 0.92 -33.86
CA GLY A 198 -2.24 2.24 -33.85
C GLY A 198 -3.17 2.50 -32.67
N LYS A 199 -3.32 1.56 -31.73
CA LYS A 199 -4.16 1.73 -30.53
C LYS A 199 -3.39 2.20 -29.30
N ILE A 200 -2.06 2.07 -29.29
CA ILE A 200 -1.24 2.44 -28.13
C ILE A 200 -1.38 3.92 -27.76
N ASP A 201 -1.56 4.80 -28.75
CA ASP A 201 -1.72 6.24 -28.54
C ASP A 201 -3.01 6.61 -27.79
N LEU A 202 -4.03 5.75 -27.83
CA LEU A 202 -5.29 5.94 -27.12
C LEU A 202 -5.16 5.74 -25.61
N ILE A 203 -4.08 5.09 -25.14
CA ILE A 203 -3.90 4.71 -23.74
C ILE A 203 -3.12 5.80 -22.98
N ASN A 204 -3.62 6.24 -21.84
CA ASN A 204 -3.00 7.23 -20.96
C ASN A 204 -3.29 6.91 -19.49
N GLU A 205 -2.80 7.75 -18.57
CA GLU A 205 -2.98 7.55 -17.13
C GLU A 205 -4.46 7.39 -16.74
N ASP A 206 -5.35 8.21 -17.32
CA ASP A 206 -6.77 8.28 -16.94
C ASP A 206 -7.54 7.04 -17.39
N ASN A 207 -7.18 6.46 -18.54
CA ASN A 207 -7.90 5.33 -19.13
C ASN A 207 -7.11 4.01 -19.16
N ARG A 208 -5.90 3.93 -18.58
CA ARG A 208 -5.10 2.68 -18.56
C ARG A 208 -5.83 1.46 -18.02
N ARG A 209 -6.86 1.64 -17.19
CA ARG A 209 -7.69 0.53 -16.69
C ARG A 209 -8.54 -0.11 -17.79
N GLU A 210 -8.75 0.58 -18.90
CA GLU A 210 -9.54 0.07 -20.02
C GLU A 210 -8.89 -1.15 -20.68
N VAL A 211 -7.56 -1.21 -20.72
CA VAL A 211 -6.84 -2.39 -21.24
C VAL A 211 -6.99 -3.62 -20.34
N LEU A 212 -7.42 -3.45 -19.09
CA LEU A 212 -7.58 -4.53 -18.12
C LEU A 212 -9.04 -4.99 -17.98
N THR A 213 -9.95 -4.05 -17.74
CA THR A 213 -11.38 -4.34 -17.44
C THR A 213 -12.34 -3.45 -18.22
N GLY A 214 -11.86 -2.67 -19.20
CA GLY A 214 -12.70 -1.73 -19.93
C GLY A 214 -13.51 -2.37 -21.05
N PRO A 215 -14.53 -1.66 -21.54
CA PRO A 215 -15.33 -2.12 -22.67
C PRO A 215 -14.52 -2.25 -23.96
N HIS A 216 -13.43 -1.47 -24.10
CA HIS A 216 -12.56 -1.49 -25.28
C HIS A 216 -11.43 -2.54 -25.20
N ASN A 217 -11.36 -3.35 -24.14
CA ASN A 217 -10.28 -4.34 -23.96
C ASN A 217 -10.13 -5.26 -25.18
N ALA A 218 -11.22 -5.90 -25.63
CA ALA A 218 -11.20 -6.77 -26.82
C ALA A 218 -10.91 -6.01 -28.12
N GLU A 219 -11.18 -4.70 -28.16
CA GLU A 219 -10.89 -3.86 -29.32
C GLU A 219 -9.41 -3.48 -29.41
N TRP A 220 -8.73 -3.29 -28.28
CA TRP A 220 -7.37 -2.73 -28.24
C TRP A 220 -6.29 -3.76 -27.94
N VAL A 221 -6.60 -4.82 -27.21
CA VAL A 221 -5.61 -5.77 -26.69
C VAL A 221 -5.61 -7.04 -27.54
N LEU A 222 -4.42 -7.53 -27.85
CA LEU A 222 -4.19 -8.82 -28.52
C LEU A 222 -4.10 -9.94 -27.48
N THR A 223 -3.16 -9.80 -26.55
CA THR A 223 -2.92 -10.77 -25.47
C THR A 223 -2.45 -10.04 -24.21
N ARG A 224 -2.69 -10.66 -23.05
CA ARG A 224 -2.30 -10.14 -21.73
C ARG A 224 -1.43 -11.13 -21.00
N GLY A 225 -0.34 -10.66 -20.40
CA GLY A 225 0.50 -11.40 -19.49
C GLY A 225 0.41 -10.87 -18.05
N ASN A 226 0.46 -11.76 -17.07
CA ASN A 226 0.56 -11.40 -15.65
C ASN A 226 1.79 -12.08 -15.05
N PHE A 227 2.68 -11.30 -14.45
CA PHE A 227 3.97 -11.78 -13.92
C PHE A 227 4.20 -11.23 -12.51
N ASN A 228 4.41 -12.10 -11.54
CA ASN A 228 4.71 -11.70 -10.17
C ASN A 228 6.12 -12.13 -9.79
N MET A 229 7.02 -11.18 -9.54
CA MET A 229 8.37 -11.47 -9.07
C MET A 229 8.39 -11.77 -7.58
N GLY A 230 9.13 -12.80 -7.19
CA GLY A 230 9.46 -13.09 -5.79
C GLY A 230 10.80 -12.47 -5.36
N ASP A 231 11.21 -12.76 -4.13
CA ASP A 231 12.48 -12.27 -3.56
C ASP A 231 13.73 -12.79 -4.28
N SER A 232 13.61 -13.90 -5.02
CA SER A 232 14.66 -14.43 -5.88
C SER A 232 14.73 -13.74 -7.25
N PHE A 233 13.89 -12.74 -7.51
CA PHE A 233 13.72 -12.07 -8.81
C PHE A 233 13.24 -12.98 -9.96
N GLU A 234 12.84 -14.20 -9.63
CA GLU A 234 12.16 -15.11 -10.55
C GLU A 234 10.66 -14.84 -10.54
N PHE A 235 9.99 -15.16 -11.65
CA PHE A 235 8.53 -15.11 -11.71
C PHE A 235 7.95 -16.27 -10.89
N SER A 236 7.41 -15.94 -9.72
CA SER A 236 6.67 -16.87 -8.86
C SER A 236 5.31 -17.26 -9.45
N TYR A 237 4.77 -16.42 -10.32
CA TYR A 237 3.58 -16.66 -11.11
C TYR A 237 3.75 -15.95 -12.46
N TYR A 238 3.43 -16.64 -13.54
CA TYR A 238 3.38 -16.09 -14.88
C TYR A 238 2.27 -16.77 -15.68
N GLU A 239 1.47 -15.98 -16.40
CA GLU A 239 0.40 -16.50 -17.25
C GLU A 239 0.13 -15.54 -18.42
N TRP A 240 0.12 -16.08 -19.64
CA TRP A 240 -0.42 -15.40 -20.82
C TRP A 240 -1.87 -15.79 -21.05
N ARG A 241 -2.70 -14.82 -21.41
CA ARG A 241 -4.14 -14.96 -21.67
C ARG A 241 -4.49 -14.26 -22.96
N GLU A 242 -5.05 -15.01 -23.89
CA GLU A 242 -5.68 -14.46 -25.09
C GLU A 242 -6.96 -13.72 -24.71
N ILE A 243 -7.19 -12.58 -25.35
CA ILE A 243 -8.42 -11.81 -25.19
C ILE A 243 -9.46 -12.36 -26.16
N LYS A 244 -10.64 -12.71 -25.63
CA LYS A 244 -11.76 -13.25 -26.41
C LYS A 244 -12.71 -12.15 -26.88
#